data_AF-A0A1S2CEA6-F1
#
_entry.id   AF-A0A1S2CEA6-F1
#
_cell.length_a   1.000
_cell.length_b   1.000
_cell.length_c   1.000
_cell.angle_alpha   90.00
_cell.angle_beta   90.00
_cell.angle_gamma   90.00
#
_symmetry.space_group_name_H-M   'P 1'
#
loop_
_entity.id
_entity.type
_entity.pdbx_description
1 polymer ?
#
loop_
_entity_poly.entity_id
_entity_poly.type
_entity_poly.pdbx_seq_one_letter_code
_entity_poly.pdbx_strand_id
1 'polypeptide(L)'
;MSLFAEYAISALLLFGGGFTLVGAIGLARLPDFYTRLHGPTKATTVGVGAIMFSSVIYFSSVDQGIDFSEVLITVFLFMTAPVSANMLAKAAMHIGVETVKDTEGGPWHQ
;
A
#
# COMPACT_ATOMS: atom_id res chain seq x y z
N MET A 1 -9.62 17.67 20.90
CA MET A 1 -8.78 17.61 19.68
C MET A 1 -8.42 19.02 19.24
N SER A 2 -7.19 19.26 18.81
CA SER A 2 -6.76 20.60 18.35
C SER A 2 -7.07 20.78 16.85
N LEU A 3 -7.29 22.03 16.40
CA LEU A 3 -7.49 22.35 14.98
C LEU A 3 -6.33 21.85 14.10
N PHE A 4 -5.11 21.88 14.63
CA PHE A 4 -3.94 21.35 13.94
C PHE A 4 -4.06 19.82 13.68
N ALA A 5 -4.52 19.06 14.68
CA ALA A 5 -4.73 17.62 14.53
C ALA A 5 -5.83 17.32 13.50
N GLU A 6 -6.92 18.08 13.49
CA GLU A 6 -8.00 17.96 12.50
C GLU A 6 -7.51 18.16 11.06
N TYR A 7 -6.70 19.21 10.82
CA TYR A 7 -6.09 19.45 9.51
C TYR A 7 -5.10 18.36 9.13
N ALA A 8 -4.26 17.90 10.06
CA ALA A 8 -3.29 16.83 9.80
C ALA A 8 -3.98 15.51 9.44
N ILE A 9 -5.00 15.10 10.20
CA ILE A 9 -5.80 13.89 9.93
C ILE A 9 -6.46 13.99 8.56
N SER A 10 -7.11 15.12 8.26
CA SER A 10 -7.80 15.34 6.99
C SER A 10 -6.83 15.27 5.81
N ALA A 11 -5.65 15.90 5.92
CA ALA A 11 -4.62 15.85 4.89
C ALA A 11 -4.11 14.42 4.67
N LEU A 12 -3.85 13.67 5.74
CA LEU A 12 -3.40 12.27 5.67
C LEU A 12 -4.45 11.35 5.05
N LEU A 13 -5.72 11.53 5.39
CA LEU A 13 -6.82 10.75 4.80
C LEU A 13 -6.98 11.02 3.30
N LEU A 14 -6.94 12.30 2.89
CA LEU A 14 -7.01 12.66 1.47
C LEU A 14 -5.79 12.15 0.69
N PHE A 15 -4.60 12.28 1.26
CA PHE A 15 -3.37 11.77 0.67
C PHE A 15 -3.38 10.24 0.56
N GLY A 16 -3.72 9.56 1.66
CA GLY A 16 -3.79 8.10 1.72
C GLY A 16 -4.85 7.53 0.80
N GLY A 17 -6.03 8.14 0.77
CA GLY A 17 -7.12 7.82 -0.17
C GLY A 17 -6.72 8.07 -1.61
N GLY A 18 -6.02 9.17 -1.90
CA GLY A 18 -5.47 9.47 -3.22
C GLY A 18 -4.49 8.40 -3.70
N PHE A 19 -3.53 8.00 -2.88
CA PHE A 19 -2.59 6.91 -3.19
C PHE A 19 -3.29 5.56 -3.38
N THR A 20 -4.31 5.29 -2.56
CA THR A 20 -5.13 4.07 -2.69
C THR A 20 -5.87 4.04 -4.02
N LEU A 21 -6.47 5.17 -4.42
CA LEU A 21 -7.14 5.33 -5.71
C LEU A 21 -6.16 5.19 -6.88
N VAL A 22 -5.02 5.86 -6.83
CA VAL A 22 -3.98 5.75 -7.87
C VAL A 22 -3.48 4.31 -8.00
N GLY A 23 -3.27 3.61 -6.88
CA GLY A 23 -2.86 2.21 -6.91
C GLY A 23 -3.95 1.27 -7.46
N ALA A 24 -5.23 1.53 -7.17
CA ALA A 24 -6.35 0.80 -7.77
C ALA A 24 -6.46 1.05 -9.28
N ILE A 25 -6.28 2.30 -9.72
CA ILE A 25 -6.22 2.65 -11.15
C ILE A 25 -5.01 1.96 -11.81
N GLY A 26 -3.85 1.97 -11.16
CA GLY A 26 -2.65 1.27 -11.64
C GLY A 26 -2.89 -0.23 -11.80
N LEU A 27 -3.54 -0.88 -10.83
CA LEU A 27 -3.93 -2.28 -10.92
C LEU A 27 -4.90 -2.55 -12.09
N ALA A 28 -5.81 -1.62 -12.38
CA ALA A 28 -6.83 -1.79 -13.42
C ALA A 28 -6.34 -1.44 -14.84
N ARG A 29 -5.37 -0.53 -14.96
CA ARG A 29 -4.98 0.10 -16.25
C ARG A 29 -3.57 -0.27 -16.74
N LEU A 30 -2.66 -0.71 -15.87
CA LEU A 30 -1.29 -1.01 -16.30
C LEU A 30 -1.25 -2.28 -17.17
N PRO A 31 -0.33 -2.33 -18.15
CA PRO A 31 -0.44 -3.23 -19.29
C PRO A 31 0.01 -4.68 -19.01
N ASP A 32 0.89 -4.90 -18.03
CA ASP A 32 1.43 -6.23 -17.71
C ASP A 32 1.32 -6.53 -16.21
N PHE A 33 1.52 -7.81 -15.84
CA PHE A 33 1.39 -8.25 -14.45
C PHE A 33 2.34 -7.54 -13.49
N TYR A 34 3.60 -7.34 -13.88
CA TYR A 34 4.62 -6.77 -13.01
C TYR A 34 4.41 -5.27 -12.83
N THR A 35 4.06 -4.54 -13.89
CA THR A 35 3.68 -3.13 -13.81
C THR A 35 2.42 -2.96 -12.97
N ARG A 36 1.41 -3.80 -13.14
CA ARG A 36 0.20 -3.80 -12.30
C ARG A 36 0.53 -4.05 -10.83
N LEU A 37 1.49 -4.91 -10.50
CA LEU A 37 1.88 -5.22 -9.12
C LEU A 37 2.44 -4.00 -8.36
N HIS A 38 3.01 -3.01 -9.06
CA HIS A 38 3.43 -1.75 -8.45
C HIS A 38 2.25 -0.90 -7.93
N GLY A 39 1.06 -1.03 -8.51
CA GLY A 39 -0.14 -0.28 -8.11
C GLY A 39 -0.57 -0.63 -6.67
N PRO A 40 -0.97 -1.88 -6.41
CA PRO A 40 -1.39 -2.34 -5.08
C PRO A 40 -0.31 -2.18 -4.02
N THR A 41 0.96 -2.41 -4.35
CA THR A 41 2.06 -2.27 -3.39
C THR A 41 2.27 -0.83 -2.92
N LYS A 42 2.12 0.15 -3.81
CA LYS A 42 2.14 1.58 -3.42
C LYS A 42 0.89 1.99 -2.65
N ALA A 43 -0.28 1.47 -3.02
CA ALA A 43 -1.53 1.72 -2.30
C ALA A 43 -1.46 1.23 -0.84
N THR A 44 -0.94 0.03 -0.60
CA THR A 44 -0.88 -0.52 0.76
C THR A 44 0.23 0.10 1.61
N THR A 45 1.39 0.37 1.04
CA THR A 45 2.51 0.95 1.82
C THR A 45 2.29 2.42 2.14
N VAL A 46 2.01 3.25 1.14
CA VAL A 46 1.85 4.70 1.32
C VAL A 46 0.40 5.07 1.64
N GLY A 47 -0.55 4.51 0.90
CA GLY A 47 -1.97 4.83 1.05
C GLY A 47 -2.52 4.40 2.40
N VAL A 48 -2.51 3.09 2.68
CA VAL A 48 -2.97 2.55 3.96
C VAL A 48 -2.07 3.01 5.11
N GLY A 49 -0.76 3.14 4.90
CA GLY A 49 0.16 3.70 5.90
C GLY A 49 -0.23 5.12 6.36
N ALA A 50 -0.59 6.01 5.42
CA ALA A 50 -1.06 7.36 5.78
C ALA A 50 -2.39 7.34 6.53
N ILE A 51 -3.31 6.43 6.15
CA ILE A 51 -4.60 6.25 6.85
C ILE A 51 -4.38 5.76 8.28
N MET A 52 -3.51 4.77 8.49
CA MET A 52 -3.15 4.29 9.83
C MET A 52 -2.50 5.39 10.67
N PHE A 53 -1.59 6.18 10.09
CA PHE A 53 -0.99 7.30 10.81
C PHE A 53 -2.01 8.37 11.22
N SER A 54 -3.01 8.64 10.37
CA SER A 54 -4.12 9.55 10.71
C SER A 54 -4.95 9.03 11.89
N SER A 55 -5.16 7.72 11.96
CA SER A 55 -5.93 7.08 13.02
C SER A 55 -5.18 7.15 14.36
N VAL A 56 -3.86 6.93 14.36
CA VAL A 56 -3.01 7.11 15.56
C VAL A 56 -3.10 8.55 16.11
N ILE A 57 -3.05 9.56 15.23
CA ILE A 57 -3.19 10.97 15.63
C ILE A 57 -4.57 11.24 16.24
N TYR A 58 -5.63 10.69 15.65
CA TYR A 58 -7.00 10.83 16.13
C TYR A 58 -7.15 10.23 17.53
N PHE A 59 -6.77 8.97 17.74
CA PHE A 59 -6.91 8.29 19.02
C PHE A 59 -6.01 8.88 20.11
N SER A 60 -4.81 9.34 19.75
CA SER A 60 -3.94 10.10 20.66
C SER A 60 -4.55 11.45 21.08
N SER A 61 -5.46 12.02 20.30
CA SER A 61 -6.09 13.32 20.59
C SER A 61 -7.40 13.24 21.38
N VAL A 62 -7.97 12.04 21.49
CA VAL A 62 -9.26 11.75 22.15
C VAL A 62 -9.06 10.99 23.48
N ASP A 63 -7.81 10.88 23.97
CA ASP A 63 -7.43 10.23 25.24
C ASP A 63 -7.83 8.74 25.35
N GLN A 64 -8.05 8.06 24.21
CA GLN A 64 -8.36 6.62 24.20
C GLN A 64 -7.12 5.72 24.13
N GLY A 65 -5.92 6.31 24.09
CA GLY A 65 -4.67 5.56 23.88
C GLY A 65 -4.61 4.93 22.49
N ILE A 66 -3.51 4.23 22.19
CA ILE A 66 -3.40 3.45 20.96
C ILE A 66 -3.97 2.05 21.23
N ASP A 67 -5.02 1.65 20.53
CA ASP A 67 -5.58 0.32 20.69
C ASP A 67 -4.64 -0.74 20.08
N PHE A 68 -4.53 -1.89 20.74
CA PHE A 68 -3.65 -2.98 20.30
C PHE A 68 -4.00 -3.46 18.88
N SER A 69 -5.29 -3.41 18.54
CA SER A 69 -5.83 -3.74 17.23
C SER A 69 -5.19 -2.91 16.10
N GLU A 70 -4.95 -1.62 16.33
CA GLU A 70 -4.46 -0.68 15.31
C GLU A 70 -2.98 -0.92 14.98
N VAL A 71 -2.18 -1.16 16.02
CA VAL A 71 -0.77 -1.57 15.87
C VAL A 71 -0.69 -2.91 15.16
N LEU A 72 -1.53 -3.87 15.56
CA LEU A 72 -1.56 -5.21 14.97
C LEU A 72 -1.93 -5.15 13.49
N ILE A 73 -2.97 -4.39 13.11
CA ILE A 73 -3.38 -4.19 11.72
C ILE A 73 -2.25 -3.55 10.91
N THR A 74 -1.60 -2.52 11.45
CA THR A 74 -0.49 -1.81 10.78
C THR A 74 0.67 -2.77 10.51
N VAL A 75 1.15 -3.47 11.55
CA VAL A 75 2.25 -4.43 11.45
C VAL A 75 1.90 -5.57 10.50
N PHE A 76 0.67 -6.10 10.60
CA PHE A 76 0.20 -7.17 9.72
C PHE A 76 0.17 -6.73 8.26
N LEU A 77 -0.40 -5.57 7.92
CA LEU A 77 -0.43 -5.06 6.55
C LEU A 77 0.97 -4.76 6.01
N PHE A 78 1.84 -4.13 6.80
CA PHE A 78 3.20 -3.80 6.39
C PHE A 78 4.08 -5.02 6.18
N MET A 79 3.85 -6.12 6.90
CA MET A 79 4.58 -7.37 6.66
C MET A 79 3.98 -8.19 5.52
N THR A 80 2.64 -8.32 5.49
CA THR A 80 1.98 -9.21 4.53
C THR A 80 1.97 -8.65 3.12
N ALA A 81 1.86 -7.33 2.93
CA ALA A 81 1.81 -6.76 1.59
C ALA A 81 3.12 -6.93 0.79
N PRO A 82 4.32 -6.62 1.32
CA PRO A 82 5.57 -6.86 0.61
C PRO A 82 5.87 -8.34 0.40
N VAL A 83 5.58 -9.19 1.40
CA VAL A 83 5.76 -10.64 1.28
C VAL A 83 4.87 -11.22 0.18
N SER A 84 3.59 -10.84 0.16
CA SER A 84 2.64 -11.28 -0.87
C SER A 84 3.07 -10.81 -2.26
N ALA A 85 3.51 -9.57 -2.39
CA ALA A 85 3.99 -9.03 -3.66
C ALA A 85 5.23 -9.78 -4.16
N ASN A 86 6.21 -10.06 -3.28
CA ASN A 86 7.40 -10.83 -3.62
C ASN A 86 7.05 -12.27 -4.05
N MET A 87 6.13 -12.94 -3.33
CA MET A 87 5.67 -14.29 -3.68
C MET A 87 4.94 -14.29 -5.03
N LEU A 88 4.07 -13.32 -5.28
CA LEU A 88 3.37 -13.16 -6.55
C LEU A 88 4.33 -12.92 -7.72
N ALA A 89 5.32 -12.05 -7.54
CA ALA A 89 6.34 -11.80 -8.56
C ALA A 89 7.15 -13.06 -8.87
N LYS A 90 7.59 -13.81 -7.84
CA LYS A 90 8.30 -15.08 -8.03
C LYS A 90 7.46 -16.13 -8.75
N ALA A 91 6.19 -16.27 -8.36
CA ALA A 91 5.28 -17.21 -9.02
C ALA A 91 5.07 -16.84 -10.50
N ALA A 92 4.88 -15.55 -10.79
CA ALA A 92 4.72 -15.05 -12.17
C ALA A 92 5.97 -15.30 -13.03
N MET A 93 7.16 -15.13 -12.47
CA MET A 93 8.42 -15.45 -13.16
C MET A 93 8.55 -16.95 -13.42
N HIS A 94 8.16 -17.79 -12.46
CA HIS A 94 8.26 -19.24 -12.57
C HIS A 94 7.33 -19.83 -13.64
N ILE A 95 6.11 -19.30 -13.76
CA ILE A 95 5.14 -19.74 -14.79
C ILE A 95 5.29 -19.02 -16.13
N GLY A 96 6.23 -18.08 -16.24
CA GLY A 96 6.51 -17.36 -17.49
C GLY A 96 5.37 -16.45 -17.95
N VAL A 97 4.76 -15.67 -17.06
CA VAL A 97 3.69 -14.72 -17.43
C VAL A 97 4.20 -13.77 -18.52
N GLU A 98 3.42 -13.65 -19.60
CA GLU A 98 3.73 -12.75 -20.71
C GLU A 98 3.82 -11.30 -20.24
N THR A 99 4.82 -10.60 -20.77
CA THR A 99 5.07 -9.18 -20.53
C THR A 99 4.88 -8.40 -21.82
N VAL A 100 4.68 -7.09 -21.72
CA VAL A 100 4.65 -6.25 -22.93
C VAL A 100 6.04 -6.14 -23.53
N LYS A 101 6.11 -5.88 -24.84
CA LYS A 101 7.38 -5.85 -25.59
C LYS A 101 8.39 -4.84 -25.05
N ASP A 102 7.91 -3.78 -24.41
CA ASP A 102 8.72 -2.72 -23.84
C ASP A 102 9.16 -3.01 -22.39
N THR A 103 8.73 -4.14 -21.80
CA THR A 103 9.16 -4.54 -20.46
C THR A 103 10.60 -5.06 -20.53
N GLU A 104 11.54 -4.26 -20.01
CA GLU A 104 12.94 -4.66 -19.87
C GLU A 104 13.21 -5.37 -18.53
N GLY A 105 14.26 -6.20 -18.49
CA GLY A 105 14.63 -6.98 -17.32
C GLY A 105 13.96 -8.35 -17.30
N GLY A 106 14.62 -9.32 -17.94
CA GLY A 106 14.16 -10.72 -17.92
C GLY A 106 14.19 -11.30 -16.49
N PRO A 107 13.41 -12.37 -16.24
CA PRO A 107 13.48 -13.09 -14.97
C PRO A 107 14.93 -13.52 -14.72
N TRP A 108 15.42 -13.32 -13.49
CA TRP A 108 16.73 -13.81 -13.09
C TRP A 108 16.81 -15.31 -13.35
N HIS A 109 17.93 -15.79 -13.92
CA HIS A 109 18.26 -17.20 -13.89
C HIS A 109 18.44 -17.61 -12.42
N GLN A 110 17.39 -18.16 -11.81
CA GLN A 110 17.46 -18.83 -10.52
C GLN A 110 18.08 -20.21 -10.67
#